data_AF-A0A2E3JPW5-F1
#
_entry.id   AF-A0A2E3JPW5-F1
#
_cell.length_a   1.000
_cell.length_b   1.000
_cell.length_c   1.000
_cell.angle_alpha   90.00
_cell.angle_beta   90.00
_cell.angle_gamma   90.00
#
_symmetry.space_group_name_H-M   'P 1'
#
loop_
_entity.id
_entity.type
_entity.pdbx_description
1 polymer ?
#
loop_
_entity_poly.entity_id
_entity_poly.type
_entity_poly.pdbx_seq_one_letter_code
_entity_poly.pdbx_strand_id
1 'polypeptide(L)'
;MNSALRSVPFFILLIFCTNQESNKVATLETTTTVSLDSELSQEDYGIVLTECLRQEGYNLQTPFDNEDMKQIMKSFEEGLNKEERINFQEQIRTCIEKNDLWAERKTSNPEVMAELYDNNVGLAQCLRDKGVEVADPTQENPKINLQISGMNREELKEKLEECTQEGWNTGRGKK
;
A
#
# COMPACT_ATOMS: atom_id res chain seq x y z
N MET A 1 -53.09 -60.82 -42.61
CA MET A 1 -54.11 -60.04 -43.36
C MET A 1 -54.50 -58.87 -42.49
N ASN A 2 -54.19 -57.59 -42.74
CA ASN A 2 -53.63 -56.82 -43.87
C ASN A 2 -52.80 -55.69 -43.20
N SER A 3 -51.52 -55.46 -43.50
CA SER A 3 -50.98 -54.80 -44.70
C SER A 3 -51.66 -53.48 -45.06
N ALA A 4 -51.06 -52.35 -44.66
CA ALA A 4 -50.99 -51.13 -45.48
C ALA A 4 -49.98 -50.14 -44.88
N LEU A 5 -48.73 -50.25 -45.34
CA LEU A 5 -47.74 -49.17 -45.36
C LEU A 5 -48.31 -47.99 -46.18
N ARG A 6 -48.17 -46.75 -45.71
CA ARG A 6 -48.27 -45.59 -46.59
C ARG A 6 -47.34 -44.46 -46.16
N SER A 7 -46.74 -43.88 -47.20
CA SER A 7 -45.58 -42.99 -47.25
C SER A 7 -45.75 -41.63 -46.57
N VAL A 8 -44.58 -41.07 -46.24
CA VAL A 8 -44.23 -39.74 -45.69
C VAL A 8 -44.79 -38.57 -46.55
N PRO A 9 -44.90 -37.33 -46.02
CA PRO A 9 -43.72 -36.46 -46.02
C PRO A 9 -43.46 -35.70 -44.71
N PHE A 10 -42.16 -35.56 -44.47
CA PHE A 10 -41.47 -34.87 -43.41
C PHE A 10 -41.55 -33.36 -43.68
N PHE A 11 -42.32 -32.63 -42.86
CA PHE A 11 -42.32 -31.17 -42.87
C PHE A 11 -41.33 -30.67 -41.81
N ILE A 12 -40.07 -30.51 -42.20
CA ILE A 12 -39.12 -29.66 -41.46
C ILE A 12 -39.59 -28.22 -41.64
N LEU A 13 -40.05 -27.61 -40.57
CA LEU A 13 -40.21 -26.16 -40.50
C LEU A 13 -38.83 -25.55 -40.17
N LEU A 14 -38.07 -25.22 -41.22
CA LEU A 14 -36.87 -24.39 -41.13
C LEU A 14 -37.32 -22.96 -40.78
N ILE A 15 -37.29 -22.63 -39.49
CA ILE A 15 -37.39 -21.25 -39.04
C ILE A 15 -36.06 -20.58 -39.37
N PHE A 16 -36.02 -19.89 -40.51
CA PHE A 16 -34.97 -18.95 -40.85
C PHE A 16 -35.08 -17.74 -39.91
N CYS A 17 -34.26 -17.69 -38.85
CA CYS A 17 -33.94 -16.42 -38.23
C CYS A 17 -32.94 -15.68 -39.13
N THR A 18 -33.44 -14.65 -39.80
CA THR A 18 -32.65 -13.59 -40.41
C THR A 18 -31.79 -12.92 -39.34
N ASN A 19 -30.46 -12.98 -39.47
CA ASN A 19 -29.55 -12.09 -38.74
C ASN A 19 -29.68 -10.70 -39.37
N GLN A 20 -30.54 -9.85 -38.79
CA GLN A 20 -30.50 -8.42 -39.04
C GLN A 20 -29.49 -7.81 -38.06
N GLU A 21 -28.36 -7.41 -38.62
CA GLU A 21 -27.33 -6.61 -37.99
C GLU A 21 -27.96 -5.33 -37.42
N SER A 22 -28.05 -5.23 -36.10
CA SER A 22 -28.23 -3.95 -35.42
C SER A 22 -27.15 -3.89 -34.34
N ASN A 23 -26.12 -3.09 -34.61
CA ASN A 23 -25.13 -2.69 -33.64
C ASN A 23 -25.83 -1.97 -32.48
N LYS A 24 -26.19 -2.73 -31.43
CA LYS A 24 -26.41 -2.22 -30.09
C LYS A 24 -25.32 -2.81 -29.21
N VAL A 25 -24.16 -2.17 -29.24
CA VAL A 25 -23.20 -2.26 -28.15
C VAL A 25 -23.94 -1.88 -26.88
N ALA A 26 -23.99 -2.80 -25.92
CA ALA A 26 -24.41 -2.47 -24.58
C ALA A 26 -23.39 -1.47 -24.04
N THR A 27 -23.77 -0.20 -23.91
CA THR A 27 -23.08 0.73 -23.04
C THR A 27 -23.24 0.18 -21.64
N LEU A 28 -22.23 -0.57 -21.19
CA LEU A 28 -22.06 -0.86 -19.79
C LEU A 28 -21.56 0.44 -19.17
N GLU A 29 -22.48 1.27 -18.69
CA GLU A 29 -22.12 2.24 -17.67
C GLU A 29 -21.77 1.43 -16.43
N THR A 30 -20.51 1.02 -16.35
CA THR A 30 -19.91 0.60 -15.09
C THR A 30 -19.78 1.85 -14.24
N THR A 31 -20.91 2.36 -13.76
CA THR A 31 -20.91 3.06 -12.49
C THR A 31 -20.55 1.98 -11.48
N THR A 32 -19.25 1.82 -11.25
CA THR A 32 -18.77 1.12 -10.06
C THR A 32 -19.18 1.99 -8.89
N THR A 33 -20.45 1.90 -8.48
CA THR A 33 -20.81 2.06 -7.08
C THR A 33 -20.06 0.95 -6.37
N VAL A 34 -18.84 1.27 -5.94
CA VAL A 34 -18.12 0.49 -4.94
C VAL A 34 -19.09 0.36 -3.78
N SER A 35 -19.62 -0.84 -3.59
CA SER A 35 -20.40 -1.17 -2.41
C SER A 35 -19.46 -1.00 -1.23
N LEU A 36 -19.67 0.09 -0.49
CA LEU A 36 -18.95 0.55 0.70
C LEU A 36 -19.15 -0.39 1.91
N ASP A 37 -19.20 -1.69 1.66
CA ASP A 37 -19.44 -2.72 2.68
C ASP A 37 -18.75 -4.07 2.33
N SER A 38 -17.70 -4.00 1.50
CA SER A 38 -16.80 -5.12 1.26
C SER A 38 -15.55 -4.84 2.08
N GLU A 39 -15.23 -5.68 3.08
CA GLU A 39 -13.91 -5.65 3.71
C GLU A 39 -12.86 -5.67 2.59
N LEU A 40 -12.01 -4.64 2.50
CA LEU A 40 -10.94 -4.62 1.51
C LEU A 40 -10.06 -5.83 1.74
N SER A 41 -9.97 -6.71 0.74
CA SER A 41 -9.06 -7.84 0.84
C SER A 41 -7.61 -7.33 0.76
N GLN A 42 -6.69 -7.95 1.50
CA GLN A 42 -5.26 -7.54 1.46
C GLN A 42 -4.66 -7.63 0.05
N GLU A 43 -5.23 -8.46 -0.82
CA GLU A 43 -4.82 -8.61 -2.23
C GLU A 43 -5.13 -7.33 -3.04
N ASP A 44 -6.13 -6.56 -2.63
CA ASP A 44 -6.56 -5.34 -3.33
C ASP A 44 -5.80 -4.08 -2.89
N TYR A 45 -5.01 -4.14 -1.82
CA TYR A 45 -4.33 -2.95 -1.26
C TYR A 45 -3.39 -2.27 -2.27
N GLY A 46 -2.68 -3.04 -3.10
CA GLY A 46 -1.83 -2.48 -4.15
C GLY A 46 -2.64 -1.73 -5.22
N ILE A 47 -3.82 -2.25 -5.56
CA ILE A 47 -4.75 -1.62 -6.52
C ILE A 47 -5.27 -0.32 -5.94
N VAL A 48 -5.75 -0.33 -4.69
CA VAL A 48 -6.28 0.88 -4.02
C VAL A 48 -5.19 1.95 -3.84
N LEU A 49 -3.98 1.56 -3.48
CA LEU A 49 -2.86 2.50 -3.34
C LEU A 49 -2.52 3.19 -4.67
N THR A 50 -2.38 2.42 -5.75
CA THR A 50 -2.03 2.98 -7.07
C THR A 50 -3.17 3.79 -7.68
N GLU A 51 -4.42 3.43 -7.41
CA GLU A 51 -5.58 4.24 -7.75
C GLU A 51 -5.53 5.61 -7.06
N CYS A 52 -5.32 5.64 -5.75
CA CYS A 52 -5.22 6.88 -4.99
C CYS A 52 -4.09 7.77 -5.52
N LEU A 53 -2.90 7.21 -5.75
CA LEU A 53 -1.78 7.97 -6.31
C LEU A 53 -2.07 8.52 -7.72
N ARG A 54 -2.85 7.81 -8.54
CA ARG A 54 -3.26 8.31 -9.85
C ARG A 54 -4.19 9.51 -9.75
N GLN A 55 -5.07 9.53 -8.74
CA GLN A 55 -5.93 10.68 -8.45
C GLN A 55 -5.11 11.91 -8.02
N GLU A 56 -3.96 11.70 -7.36
CA GLU A 56 -2.99 12.75 -7.03
C GLU A 56 -2.07 13.14 -8.21
N GLY A 57 -2.26 12.54 -9.39
CA GLY A 57 -1.56 12.89 -10.63
C GLY A 57 -0.35 12.02 -10.97
N TYR A 58 -0.09 10.94 -10.22
CA TYR A 58 1.01 10.01 -10.52
C TYR A 58 0.59 8.96 -11.56
N ASN A 59 1.32 8.87 -12.67
CA ASN A 59 1.01 7.90 -13.73
C ASN A 59 1.57 6.50 -13.41
N LEU A 60 0.90 5.80 -12.48
CA LEU A 60 1.25 4.44 -12.07
C LEU A 60 0.35 3.40 -12.74
N GLN A 61 0.97 2.29 -13.15
CA GLN A 61 0.25 1.11 -13.59
C GLN A 61 -0.44 0.43 -12.40
N THR A 62 -1.55 -0.26 -12.68
CA THR A 62 -2.22 -1.07 -11.65
C THR A 62 -1.42 -2.34 -11.44
N PRO A 63 -1.02 -2.68 -10.21
CA PRO A 63 -0.23 -3.86 -9.94
C PRO A 63 -1.10 -5.12 -10.05
N PHE A 64 -0.52 -6.20 -10.57
CA PHE A 64 -1.16 -7.52 -10.57
C PHE A 64 -1.03 -8.23 -9.21
N ASP A 65 0.12 -8.05 -8.54
CA ASP A 65 0.42 -8.62 -7.23
C ASP A 65 1.37 -7.72 -6.42
N ASN A 66 1.75 -8.18 -5.21
CA ASN A 66 2.63 -7.44 -4.32
C ASN A 66 4.05 -7.25 -4.86
N GLU A 67 4.56 -8.15 -5.69
CA GLU A 67 5.90 -8.01 -6.26
C GLU A 67 5.90 -7.03 -7.43
N ASP A 68 4.87 -7.10 -8.27
CA ASP A 68 4.62 -6.12 -9.33
C ASP A 68 4.44 -4.71 -8.74
N MET A 69 3.70 -4.58 -7.63
CA MET A 69 3.58 -3.32 -6.90
C MET A 69 4.95 -2.74 -6.51
N LYS A 70 5.84 -3.55 -5.91
CA LYS A 70 7.18 -3.09 -5.53
C LYS A 70 7.97 -2.63 -6.74
N GLN A 71 7.90 -3.37 -7.85
CA GLN A 71 8.62 -3.04 -9.06
C GLN A 71 8.10 -1.75 -9.69
N ILE A 72 6.78 -1.56 -9.77
CA ILE A 72 6.13 -0.34 -10.26
C ILE A 72 6.57 0.87 -9.43
N MET A 73 6.51 0.79 -8.10
CA MET A 73 6.91 1.89 -7.21
C MET A 73 8.40 2.24 -7.38
N LYS A 74 9.26 1.22 -7.39
CA LYS A 74 10.70 1.39 -7.57
C LYS A 74 11.03 2.05 -8.91
N SER A 75 10.46 1.53 -10.01
CA SER A 75 10.68 2.08 -11.34
C SER A 75 10.16 3.51 -11.49
N PHE A 76 9.03 3.83 -10.86
CA PHE A 76 8.53 5.21 -10.84
C PHE A 76 9.51 6.14 -10.11
N GLU A 77 9.98 5.75 -8.93
CA GLU A 77 10.92 6.51 -8.12
C GLU A 77 12.30 6.72 -8.76
N GLU A 78 12.77 5.79 -9.60
CA GLU A 78 14.03 5.94 -10.33
C GLU A 78 14.00 7.15 -11.30
N GLY A 79 12.81 7.52 -11.79
CA GLY A 79 12.61 8.69 -12.64
C GLY A 79 12.51 10.02 -11.89
N LEU A 80 12.45 10.02 -10.55
CA LEU A 80 12.22 11.22 -9.74
C LEU A 80 13.51 11.84 -9.21
N ASN A 81 13.55 13.16 -9.16
CA ASN A 81 14.58 13.89 -8.41
C ASN A 81 14.35 13.78 -6.89
N LYS A 82 15.25 14.37 -6.09
CA LYS A 82 15.19 14.28 -4.62
C LYS A 82 13.91 14.88 -4.01
N GLU A 83 13.49 16.05 -4.48
CA GLU A 83 12.30 16.74 -3.99
C GLU A 83 11.02 16.00 -4.41
N GLU A 84 10.94 15.59 -5.67
CA GLU A 84 9.83 14.79 -6.20
C GLU A 84 9.66 13.46 -5.46
N ARG A 85 10.78 12.81 -5.10
CA ARG A 85 10.77 11.58 -4.31
C ARG A 85 10.23 11.80 -2.90
N ILE A 86 10.57 12.93 -2.27
CA ILE A 86 10.03 13.27 -0.94
C ILE A 86 8.52 13.47 -1.03
N ASN A 87 8.06 14.23 -2.02
CA ASN A 87 6.63 14.49 -2.24
C ASN A 87 5.88 13.18 -2.57
N PHE A 88 6.44 12.33 -3.43
CA PHE A 88 5.86 11.03 -3.76
C PHE A 88 5.72 10.13 -2.52
N GLN A 89 6.75 10.09 -1.68
CA GLN A 89 6.73 9.32 -0.42
C GLN A 89 5.72 9.87 0.60
N GLU A 90 5.49 11.18 0.63
CA GLU A 90 4.43 11.79 1.44
C GLU A 90 3.03 11.45 0.91
N GLN A 91 2.86 11.46 -0.41
CA GLN A 91 1.60 11.08 -1.05
C GLN A 91 1.28 9.59 -0.87
N ILE A 92 2.28 8.70 -0.91
CA ILE A 92 2.11 7.30 -0.53
C ILE A 92 1.53 7.19 0.90
N ARG A 93 2.12 7.90 1.88
CA ARG A 93 1.62 7.88 3.26
C ARG A 93 0.18 8.37 3.37
N THR A 94 -0.12 9.48 2.71
CA THR A 94 -1.47 10.07 2.67
C THR A 94 -2.48 9.09 2.09
N CYS A 95 -2.15 8.43 0.98
CA CYS A 95 -3.01 7.43 0.36
C CYS A 95 -3.22 6.17 1.22
N ILE A 96 -2.18 5.72 1.92
CA ILE A 96 -2.30 4.61 2.89
C ILE A 96 -3.28 4.97 4.00
N GLU A 97 -3.12 6.16 4.59
CA GLU A 97 -3.96 6.62 5.71
C GLU A 97 -5.41 6.84 5.28
N LYS A 98 -5.63 7.52 4.15
CA LYS A 98 -6.96 7.84 3.61
C LYS A 98 -7.80 6.60 3.28
N ASN A 99 -7.15 5.52 2.88
CA ASN A 99 -7.82 4.29 2.45
C ASN A 99 -7.70 3.14 3.47
N ASP A 100 -7.21 3.44 4.68
CA ASP A 100 -6.99 2.47 5.77
C ASP A 100 -6.22 1.22 5.33
N LEU A 101 -5.25 1.39 4.42
CA LEU A 101 -4.49 0.27 3.87
C LEU A 101 -3.51 -0.26 4.92
N TRP A 102 -3.38 -1.59 4.98
CA TRP A 102 -2.54 -2.28 5.96
C TRP A 102 -2.86 -1.88 7.41
N ALA A 103 -4.14 -1.67 7.72
CA ALA A 103 -4.61 -1.37 9.08
C ALA A 103 -4.20 -2.46 10.08
N GLU A 104 -4.14 -3.72 9.65
CA GLU A 104 -3.63 -4.83 10.46
C GLU A 104 -2.13 -4.71 10.79
N ARG A 105 -1.36 -3.93 10.02
CA ARG A 105 0.01 -3.54 10.38
C ARG A 105 0.06 -2.35 11.34
N LYS A 106 -1.05 -1.62 11.54
CA LYS A 106 -1.17 -0.60 12.60
C LYS A 106 -1.26 -1.23 13.99
N THR A 107 -1.77 -2.46 14.11
CA THR A 107 -1.53 -3.28 15.30
C THR A 107 -0.11 -3.81 15.24
N SER A 108 0.83 -2.95 15.56
CA SER A 108 2.22 -3.33 15.74
C SER A 108 2.28 -4.47 16.76
N ASN A 109 2.97 -5.55 16.40
CA ASN A 109 3.18 -6.69 17.30
C ASN A 109 3.63 -6.15 18.68
N PRO A 110 2.90 -6.42 19.78
CA PRO A 110 3.22 -5.87 21.10
C PRO A 110 4.66 -6.12 21.53
N GLU A 111 5.24 -7.27 21.14
CA GLU A 111 6.64 -7.61 21.40
C GLU A 111 7.59 -6.67 20.63
N VAL A 112 7.29 -6.41 19.36
CA VAL A 112 8.07 -5.48 18.51
C VAL A 112 7.96 -4.04 19.03
N MET A 113 6.80 -3.65 19.57
CA MET A 113 6.63 -2.33 20.17
C MET A 113 7.36 -2.17 21.49
N ALA A 114 7.34 -3.20 22.34
CA ALA A 114 8.11 -3.23 23.56
C ALA A 114 9.61 -3.16 23.25
N GLU A 115 10.10 -3.96 22.29
CA GLU A 115 11.49 -3.92 21.85
C GLU A 115 11.88 -2.55 21.29
N LEU A 116 11.02 -1.96 20.46
CA LEU A 116 11.23 -0.60 19.92
C LEU A 116 11.27 0.45 21.03
N TYR A 117 10.36 0.36 21.99
CA TYR A 117 10.31 1.27 23.15
C TYR A 117 11.58 1.17 23.98
N ASP A 118 11.97 -0.04 24.41
CA ASP A 118 13.16 -0.27 25.24
C ASP A 118 14.44 0.20 24.53
N ASN A 119 14.54 -0.07 23.23
CA ASN A 119 15.66 0.37 22.41
C ASN A 119 15.73 1.91 22.32
N ASN A 120 14.60 2.57 22.12
CA ASN A 120 14.53 4.02 22.01
C ASN A 120 14.69 4.73 23.35
N VAL A 121 14.28 4.14 24.47
CA VAL A 121 14.63 4.64 25.81
C VAL A 121 16.15 4.61 26.01
N GLY A 122 16.80 3.51 25.64
CA GLY A 122 18.26 3.41 25.76
C GLY A 122 19.01 4.34 24.81
N LEU A 123 18.53 4.52 23.58
CA LEU A 123 19.08 5.50 22.65
C LEU A 123 18.89 6.95 23.16
N ALA A 124 17.72 7.28 23.72
CA ALA A 124 17.47 8.60 24.31
C ALA A 124 18.42 8.87 25.49
N GLN A 125 18.66 7.88 26.34
CA GLN A 125 19.64 7.98 27.42
C GLN A 125 21.06 8.20 26.88
N CYS A 126 21.49 7.40 25.92
CA CYS A 126 22.82 7.54 25.29
C CYS A 126 23.03 8.94 24.70
N LEU A 127 22.00 9.49 24.05
CA LEU A 127 22.03 10.84 23.49
C LEU A 127 22.17 11.91 24.59
N ARG A 128 21.44 11.77 25.71
CA ARG A 128 21.60 12.67 26.88
C ARG A 128 22.99 12.59 27.50
N ASP A 129 23.54 11.39 27.63
CA ASP A 129 24.92 11.19 28.15
C ASP A 129 25.97 11.89 27.26
N LYS A 130 25.65 12.08 25.98
CA LYS A 130 26.48 12.79 24.99
C LYS A 130 26.14 14.28 24.85
N GLY A 131 25.25 14.82 25.70
CA GLY A 131 24.89 16.23 25.74
C GLY A 131 23.76 16.64 24.78
N VAL A 132 23.00 15.68 24.24
CA VAL A 132 21.82 15.95 23.41
C VAL A 132 20.57 15.90 24.26
N GLU A 133 19.90 17.03 24.42
CA GLU A 133 18.63 17.12 25.16
C GLU A 133 17.48 16.51 24.35
N VAL A 134 17.13 15.27 24.69
CA VAL A 134 16.00 14.53 24.11
C VAL A 134 15.10 13.96 25.21
N ALA A 135 13.79 14.12 25.02
CA ALA A 135 12.80 13.49 25.89
C ALA A 135 12.73 11.98 25.62
N ASP A 136 12.40 11.22 26.67
CA ASP A 136 12.14 9.80 26.52
C ASP A 136 10.88 9.55 25.67
N PRO A 137 10.86 8.46 24.88
CA PRO A 137 9.64 8.02 24.21
C PRO A 137 8.59 7.56 25.22
N THR A 138 7.35 7.40 24.76
CA THR A 138 6.24 6.83 25.54
C THR A 138 5.80 5.50 24.93
N GLN A 139 5.00 4.71 25.62
CA GLN A 139 4.48 3.46 25.03
C GLN A 139 3.55 3.76 23.86
N GLU A 140 2.81 4.87 23.93
CA GLU A 140 1.90 5.35 22.89
C GLU A 140 2.66 5.95 21.70
N ASN A 141 3.81 6.58 21.95
CA ASN A 141 4.71 7.08 20.93
C ASN A 141 6.15 6.63 21.22
N PRO A 142 6.54 5.41 20.78
CA PRO A 142 7.82 4.81 21.14
C PRO A 142 9.01 5.43 20.40
N LYS A 143 8.79 6.42 19.51
CA LYS A 143 9.85 7.04 18.69
C LYS A 143 10.45 8.25 19.42
N ILE A 144 11.78 8.41 19.32
CA ILE A 144 12.49 9.60 19.83
C ILE A 144 12.22 10.80 18.93
N ASN A 145 11.94 11.96 19.53
CA ASN A 145 11.86 13.22 18.82
C ASN A 145 13.21 13.93 18.79
N LEU A 146 13.91 13.86 17.65
CA LEU A 146 15.20 14.50 17.42
C LEU A 146 15.08 15.93 16.86
N GLN A 147 13.87 16.45 16.62
CA GLN A 147 13.70 17.80 16.07
C GLN A 147 13.89 18.89 17.14
N ILE A 148 13.78 18.54 18.41
CA ILE A 148 13.86 19.48 19.54
C ILE A 148 15.32 19.71 19.97
N SER A 149 16.27 18.89 19.50
CA SER A 149 17.69 19.11 19.83
C SER A 149 18.16 20.40 19.14
N GLY A 150 18.40 21.46 19.91
CA GLY A 150 18.98 22.72 19.43
C GLY A 150 20.43 22.63 18.93
N MET A 151 20.89 21.40 18.65
CA MET A 151 22.21 21.04 18.15
C MET A 151 22.26 21.12 16.62
N ASN A 152 23.43 21.38 16.06
CA ASN A 152 23.61 21.30 14.61
C ASN A 152 23.44 19.85 14.10
N ARG A 153 23.08 19.69 12.84
CA ARG A 153 22.74 18.37 12.27
C ARG A 153 23.94 17.43 12.24
N GLU A 154 25.13 17.96 12.03
CA GLU A 154 26.38 17.23 11.88
C GLU A 154 26.82 16.62 13.23
N GLU A 155 26.75 17.39 14.30
CA GLU A 155 27.05 16.98 15.68
C GLU A 155 26.01 15.98 16.19
N LEU A 156 24.72 16.20 15.88
CA LEU A 156 23.68 15.20 16.18
C LEU A 156 23.98 13.86 15.50
N LYS A 157 24.43 13.91 14.24
CA LYS A 157 24.79 12.70 13.49
C LYS A 157 25.99 11.98 14.12
N GLU A 158 27.02 12.73 14.52
CA GLU A 158 28.18 12.17 15.25
C GLU A 158 27.73 11.45 16.53
N LYS A 159 26.87 12.08 17.33
CA LYS A 159 26.36 11.47 18.58
C LYS A 159 25.51 10.23 18.33
N LEU A 160 24.68 10.24 17.29
CA LEU A 160 23.91 9.07 16.87
C LEU A 160 24.80 7.92 16.42
N GLU A 161 25.90 8.21 15.69
CA GLU A 161 26.87 7.19 15.27
C GLU A 161 27.59 6.58 16.47
N GLU A 162 28.01 7.39 17.45
CA GLU A 162 28.59 6.89 18.70
C GLU A 162 27.59 5.96 19.44
N CYS A 163 26.33 6.38 19.60
CA CYS A 163 25.30 5.54 20.24
C CYS A 163 25.04 4.24 19.46
N THR A 164 25.15 4.28 18.13
CA THR A 164 25.03 3.10 17.27
C THR A 164 26.17 2.12 17.50
N GLN A 165 27.40 2.60 17.69
CA GLN A 165 28.55 1.77 18.03
C GLN A 165 28.42 1.13 19.43
N GLU A 166 27.72 1.80 20.35
CA GLU A 166 27.35 1.27 21.68
C GLU A 166 26.14 0.31 21.66
N GLY A 167 25.56 0.07 20.47
CA GLY A 167 24.49 -0.90 20.24
C GLY A 167 23.07 -0.34 20.23
N TRP A 168 22.89 0.98 20.22
CA TRP A 168 21.57 1.63 20.16
C TRP A 168 21.26 2.12 18.74
N ASN A 169 20.13 1.76 18.15
CA ASN A 169 19.82 2.18 16.78
C ASN A 169 18.43 2.81 16.67
N THR A 170 18.14 3.49 15.56
CA THR A 170 16.80 4.03 15.32
C THR A 170 15.96 2.97 14.62
N GLY A 171 15.19 2.19 15.39
CA GLY A 171 14.04 1.47 14.85
C GLY A 171 14.02 -0.05 14.89
N ARG A 172 15.04 -0.75 15.40
CA ARG A 172 14.95 -2.18 15.80
C ARG A 172 15.88 -2.47 16.99
N GLY A 173 15.58 -3.46 17.83
CA GLY A 173 16.39 -3.72 19.03
C GLY A 173 17.86 -4.00 18.76
N LYS A 174 18.61 -4.15 19.86
CA LYS A 174 20.05 -4.44 19.81
C LYS A 174 20.29 -5.65 18.90
N LYS A 175 21.19 -5.49 17.92
CA LYS A 175 21.70 -6.64 17.15
C LYS A 175 22.52 -7.56 18.04
#